data_AF-A0A2M9BZ70-F1
#
_entry.id   AF-A0A2M9BZ70-F1
#
_cell.length_a   1.000
_cell.length_b   1.000
_cell.length_c   1.000
_cell.angle_alpha   90.00
_cell.angle_beta   90.00
_cell.angle_gamma   90.00
#
_symmetry.space_group_name_H-M   'P 1'
#
loop_
_entity.id
_entity.type
_entity.pdbx_description
1 polymer ?
#
loop_
_entity_poly.entity_id
_entity_poly.type
_entity_poly.pdbx_seq_one_letter_code
_entity_poly.pdbx_strand_id
1 'polypeptide(L)'
;MTTIDTTFRWLGGALHPLDDCDLAESTLAVADSWLVTEGRARALEAHRERFGQAVARLGGTISPDELELFWAQGLALIPREGEWFPRAELLERATGRELRFRVRPAPALQTAVSLWTAPNDPRRTPAVKGPDIPALSRLRQNAQKAGATEAVILGENGTIVDGATTALLWWRSGTLIAPTSDLTRVASVTARTIRMLAGALGTPGSEERARPSDLDGAELWAVNALHGIRPATSWIDGPQLAAPDAARLSAWRRRLEALRRPLPS
;
A
#
# COMPACT_ATOMS: atom_id res chain seq x y z
N MET A 1 19.00 -19.23 -7.69
CA MET A 1 19.65 -18.44 -6.63
C MET A 1 18.55 -17.91 -5.73
N THR A 2 18.60 -18.22 -4.44
CA THR A 2 17.69 -17.64 -3.44
C THR A 2 17.94 -16.14 -3.41
N THR A 3 16.94 -15.36 -3.83
CA THR A 3 17.01 -13.90 -3.87
C THR A 3 17.06 -13.37 -2.44
N ILE A 4 18.21 -12.84 -2.02
CA ILE A 4 18.47 -12.40 -0.64
C ILE A 4 17.77 -11.04 -0.40
N ASP A 5 17.05 -10.90 0.71
CA ASP A 5 16.57 -9.60 1.22
C ASP A 5 17.78 -8.83 1.73
N THR A 6 18.07 -7.66 1.13
CA THR A 6 19.19 -6.82 1.53
C THR A 6 18.67 -5.49 2.07
N THR A 7 19.12 -5.12 3.26
CA THR A 7 18.81 -3.83 3.87
C THR A 7 20.03 -2.91 3.75
N PHE A 8 19.78 -1.65 3.41
CA PHE A 8 20.78 -0.60 3.29
C PHE A 8 20.43 0.53 4.27
N ARG A 9 21.43 1.03 4.98
CA ARG A 9 21.34 2.23 5.82
C ARG A 9 21.88 3.44 5.08
N TRP A 10 21.25 4.59 5.26
CA TRP A 10 21.76 5.86 4.77
C TRP A 10 22.78 6.43 5.75
N LEU A 11 23.99 6.73 5.28
CA LEU A 11 25.06 7.34 6.08
C LEU A 11 25.96 8.19 5.18
N GLY A 12 26.25 9.42 5.60
CA GLY A 12 27.23 10.28 4.90
C GLY A 12 26.91 10.54 3.43
N GLY A 13 25.63 10.58 3.05
CA GLY A 13 25.21 10.81 1.66
C GLY A 13 25.20 9.56 0.78
N ALA A 14 25.32 8.36 1.35
CA ALA A 14 25.28 7.10 0.60
C ALA A 14 24.51 5.97 1.29
N LEU A 15 24.01 5.03 0.49
CA LEU A 15 23.45 3.76 0.97
C LEU A 15 24.54 2.72 1.18
N HIS A 16 24.65 2.22 2.41
CA HIS A 16 25.58 1.16 2.79
C HIS A 16 24.79 -0.10 3.18
N PRO A 17 25.20 -1.30 2.73
CA PRO A 17 24.63 -2.55 3.23
C PRO A 17 24.67 -2.59 4.76
N LEU A 18 23.58 -3.04 5.36
CA LEU A 18 23.47 -3.25 6.80
C LEU A 18 23.59 -4.76 7.06
N ASP A 19 24.61 -5.16 7.81
CA ASP A 19 24.72 -6.52 8.31
C ASP A 19 23.70 -6.74 9.46
N ASP A 20 23.18 -7.96 9.60
CA ASP A 20 22.07 -8.35 10.49
C ASP A 20 22.27 -8.07 12.01
N CYS A 21 23.41 -7.50 12.42
CA CYS A 21 23.77 -7.26 13.82
C CYS A 21 23.34 -5.89 14.37
N ASP A 22 22.41 -5.17 13.74
CA ASP A 22 21.89 -3.93 14.30
C ASP A 22 20.80 -4.19 15.35
N LEU A 23 21.25 -4.27 16.60
CA LEU A 23 20.43 -4.51 17.79
C LEU A 23 19.79 -3.24 18.37
N ALA A 24 20.05 -2.06 17.80
CA ALA A 24 19.53 -0.83 18.38
C ALA A 24 18.01 -0.74 18.16
N GLU A 25 17.28 -0.47 19.24
CA GLU A 25 15.83 -0.27 19.18
C GLU A 25 15.48 0.87 18.22
N SER A 26 14.47 0.63 17.39
CA SER A 26 13.94 1.61 16.45
C SER A 26 12.45 1.43 16.27
N THR A 27 11.77 2.53 15.98
CA THR A 27 10.35 2.53 15.61
C THR A 27 10.23 2.99 14.16
N LEU A 28 9.39 2.31 13.38
CA LEU A 28 9.15 2.68 11.99
C LEU A 28 8.27 3.94 11.93
N ALA A 29 8.83 5.06 11.52
CA ALA A 29 8.12 6.34 11.46
C ALA A 29 7.44 6.57 10.10
N VAL A 30 8.09 6.17 9.00
CA VAL A 30 7.53 6.26 7.64
C VAL A 30 8.00 5.07 6.83
N ALA A 31 7.15 4.55 5.95
CA ALA A 31 7.53 3.56 4.96
C ALA A 31 6.77 3.76 3.65
N ASP A 32 7.41 3.42 2.55
CA ASP A 32 6.75 3.25 1.27
C ASP A 32 7.23 1.99 0.54
N SER A 33 6.36 1.34 -0.22
CA SER A 33 6.68 0.12 -0.97
C SER A 33 5.90 0.07 -2.28
N TRP A 34 6.54 -0.41 -3.33
CA TRP A 34 5.98 -0.53 -4.68
C TRP A 34 6.43 -1.84 -5.31
N LEU A 35 5.63 -2.38 -6.24
CA LEU A 35 6.00 -3.55 -7.02
C LEU A 35 6.85 -3.12 -8.23
N VAL A 36 7.97 -3.81 -8.42
CA VAL A 36 8.80 -3.76 -9.62
C VAL A 36 8.73 -5.13 -10.27
N THR A 37 8.36 -5.14 -11.55
CA THR A 37 8.27 -6.34 -12.39
C THR A 37 9.12 -6.08 -13.62
N GLU A 38 10.14 -6.91 -13.84
CA GLU A 38 11.08 -6.77 -14.96
C GLU A 38 11.61 -5.34 -15.12
N GLY A 39 12.05 -4.75 -13.99
CA GLY A 39 12.62 -3.41 -13.96
C GLY A 39 11.60 -2.30 -14.18
N ARG A 40 10.29 -2.58 -14.05
CA ARG A 40 9.21 -1.60 -14.28
C ARG A 40 8.27 -1.47 -13.09
N ALA A 41 7.94 -0.23 -12.73
CA ALA A 41 7.08 0.11 -11.61
C ALA A 41 5.89 0.97 -12.05
N ARG A 42 4.78 0.90 -11.29
CA ARG A 42 3.63 1.80 -11.45
C ARG A 42 3.78 2.98 -10.50
N ALA A 43 3.48 4.18 -11.00
CA ALA A 43 3.32 5.40 -10.18
C ALA A 43 4.48 5.64 -9.19
N LEU A 44 5.72 5.39 -9.61
CA LEU A 44 6.91 5.49 -8.74
C LEU A 44 7.04 6.90 -8.12
N GLU A 45 6.78 7.92 -8.91
CA GLU A 45 6.79 9.31 -8.46
C GLU A 45 5.76 9.57 -7.33
N ALA A 46 4.55 9.02 -7.46
CA ALA A 46 3.54 9.13 -6.41
C ALA A 46 3.95 8.47 -5.09
N HIS A 47 4.75 7.39 -5.16
CA HIS A 47 5.34 6.75 -3.99
C HIS A 47 6.45 7.62 -3.38
N ARG A 48 7.32 8.22 -4.21
CA ARG A 48 8.35 9.18 -3.79
C ARG A 48 7.73 10.37 -3.05
N GLU A 49 6.76 11.03 -3.68
CA GLU A 49 6.04 12.17 -3.12
C GLU A 49 5.40 11.83 -1.77
N ARG A 50 4.70 10.70 -1.67
CA ARG A 50 4.03 10.31 -0.42
C ARG A 50 5.02 10.07 0.70
N PHE A 51 6.13 9.35 0.40
CA PHE A 51 7.19 9.12 1.36
C PHE A 51 7.81 10.45 1.82
N GLY A 52 8.22 11.30 0.89
CA GLY A 52 8.88 12.56 1.20
C GLY A 52 8.01 13.56 1.94
N GLN A 53 6.73 13.66 1.59
CA GLN A 53 5.78 14.49 2.36
C GLN A 53 5.62 13.99 3.80
N ALA A 54 5.61 12.68 4.02
CA ALA A 54 5.54 12.13 5.37
C ALA A 54 6.83 12.39 6.16
N VAL A 55 8.00 12.23 5.55
CA VAL A 55 9.30 12.57 6.15
C VAL A 55 9.34 14.06 6.53
N ALA A 56 8.97 14.96 5.61
CA ALA A 56 9.00 16.40 5.82
C ALA A 56 8.07 16.85 6.98
N ARG A 57 6.89 16.24 7.12
CA ARG A 57 5.93 16.55 8.21
C ARG A 57 6.45 16.21 9.59
N LEU A 58 7.32 15.21 9.71
CA LEU A 58 7.94 14.86 10.97
C LEU A 58 9.03 15.86 11.38
N GLY A 59 9.52 16.68 10.44
CA GLY A 59 10.62 17.62 10.63
C GLY A 59 11.99 16.94 10.74
N GLY A 60 12.99 17.66 11.24
CA GLY A 60 14.32 17.12 11.54
C GLY A 60 15.38 17.50 10.51
N THR A 61 16.46 16.72 10.49
CA THR A 61 17.73 17.05 9.81
C THR A 61 17.81 16.60 8.36
N ILE A 62 16.88 15.76 7.90
CA ILE A 62 16.89 15.23 6.52
C ILE A 62 16.41 16.33 5.58
N SER A 63 17.32 16.83 4.75
CA SER A 63 16.98 17.85 3.76
C SER A 63 16.26 17.25 2.54
N PRO A 64 15.52 18.06 1.76
CA PRO A 64 14.94 17.59 0.49
C PRO A 64 15.98 17.01 -0.46
N ASP A 65 17.15 17.64 -0.61
CA ASP A 65 18.22 17.18 -1.49
C ASP A 65 18.82 15.84 -1.03
N GLU A 66 18.96 15.66 0.28
CA GLU A 66 19.41 14.40 0.87
C GLU A 66 18.40 13.27 0.59
N LEU A 67 17.11 13.56 0.73
CA LEU A 67 16.04 12.61 0.46
C LEU A 67 15.98 12.22 -1.02
N GLU A 68 16.19 13.18 -1.94
CA GLU A 68 16.28 12.92 -3.37
C GLU A 68 17.47 12.02 -3.72
N LEU A 69 18.64 12.28 -3.12
CA LEU A 69 19.81 11.43 -3.32
C LEU A 69 19.60 10.02 -2.76
N PHE A 70 19.01 9.89 -1.58
CA PHE A 70 18.63 8.62 -0.98
C PHE A 70 17.68 7.83 -1.90
N TRP A 71 16.68 8.50 -2.46
CA TRP A 71 15.72 7.87 -3.36
C TRP A 71 16.39 7.39 -4.64
N ALA A 72 17.19 8.25 -5.29
CA ALA A 72 17.91 7.92 -6.51
C ALA A 72 18.86 6.72 -6.32
N GLN A 73 19.67 6.72 -5.26
CA GLN A 73 20.55 5.59 -4.94
C GLN A 73 19.75 4.32 -4.62
N GLY A 74 18.64 4.43 -3.88
CA GLY A 74 17.78 3.30 -3.58
C GLY A 74 17.21 2.64 -4.84
N LEU A 75 16.78 3.44 -5.82
CA LEU A 75 16.29 2.92 -7.09
C LEU A 75 17.38 2.21 -7.91
N ALA A 76 18.62 2.69 -7.87
CA ALA A 76 19.75 2.08 -8.56
C ALA A 76 20.11 0.69 -8.00
N LEU A 77 19.76 0.41 -6.73
CA LEU A 77 19.98 -0.89 -6.09
C LEU A 77 18.95 -1.96 -6.49
N ILE A 78 17.82 -1.59 -7.11
CA ILE A 78 16.76 -2.54 -7.45
C ILE A 78 17.16 -3.32 -8.70
N PRO A 79 17.17 -4.67 -8.68
CA PRO A 79 17.48 -5.44 -9.87
C PRO A 79 16.47 -5.22 -11.00
N ARG A 80 16.97 -5.28 -12.24
CA ARG A 80 16.19 -4.98 -13.44
C ARG A 80 15.39 -6.19 -13.96
N GLU A 81 15.62 -7.37 -13.40
CA GLU A 81 14.93 -8.63 -13.77
C GLU A 81 14.16 -9.19 -12.57
N GLY A 82 13.06 -9.88 -12.85
CA GLY A 82 12.22 -10.53 -11.84
C GLY A 82 11.27 -9.60 -11.09
N GLU A 83 10.78 -10.10 -9.95
CA GLU A 83 9.73 -9.47 -9.15
C GLU A 83 10.26 -9.01 -7.79
N TRP A 84 10.20 -7.71 -7.56
CA TRP A 84 10.74 -7.06 -6.35
C TRP A 84 9.71 -6.17 -5.69
N PHE A 85 9.74 -6.12 -4.36
CA PHE A 85 8.87 -5.25 -3.57
C PHE A 85 9.70 -4.38 -2.61
N PRO A 86 10.56 -3.51 -3.16
CA PRO A 86 11.44 -2.66 -2.37
C PRO A 86 10.66 -1.79 -1.38
N ARG A 87 11.38 -1.31 -0.37
CA ARG A 87 10.80 -0.42 0.62
C ARG A 87 11.79 0.66 1.05
N ALA A 88 11.35 1.91 0.97
CA ALA A 88 11.99 3.03 1.66
C ALA A 88 11.41 3.14 3.08
N GLU A 89 12.25 3.36 4.08
CA GLU A 89 11.88 3.47 5.49
C GLU A 89 12.55 4.69 6.13
N LEU A 90 11.84 5.35 7.03
CA LEU A 90 12.38 6.27 8.01
C LEU A 90 12.16 5.64 9.38
N LEU A 91 13.24 5.46 10.14
CA LEU A 91 13.21 4.97 11.49
C LEU A 91 13.46 6.09 12.49
N GLU A 92 12.80 6.03 13.64
CA GLU A 92 13.11 6.81 14.82
C GLU A 92 13.92 5.96 15.80
N ARG A 93 15.03 6.53 16.28
CA ARG A 93 15.98 5.97 17.24
C ARG A 93 16.25 6.98 18.34
N ALA A 94 16.81 6.52 19.46
CA ALA A 94 17.26 7.41 20.54
C ALA A 94 18.28 8.47 20.06
N THR A 95 19.10 8.13 19.06
CA THR A 95 20.14 9.00 18.49
C THR A 95 19.64 9.90 17.35
N GLY A 96 18.37 9.80 16.96
CA GLY A 96 17.80 10.58 15.86
C GLY A 96 17.05 9.72 14.84
N ARG A 97 16.94 10.23 13.62
CA ARG A 97 16.24 9.57 12.51
C ARG A 97 17.21 8.96 11.53
N GLU A 98 16.83 7.81 10.98
CA GLU A 98 17.65 7.05 10.04
C GLU A 98 16.82 6.64 8.83
N LEU A 99 17.32 6.93 7.63
CA LEU A 99 16.76 6.42 6.39
C LEU A 99 17.30 5.02 6.10
N ARG A 100 16.42 4.12 5.66
CA ARG A 100 16.77 2.78 5.18
C ARG A 100 16.09 2.45 3.87
N PHE A 101 16.78 1.64 3.08
CA PHE A 101 16.23 1.07 1.85
C PHE A 101 16.33 -0.44 1.90
N ARG A 102 15.23 -1.13 1.62
CA ARG A 102 15.18 -2.59 1.59
C ARG A 102 14.93 -3.06 0.17
N VAL A 103 15.80 -3.93 -0.32
CA VAL A 103 15.67 -4.61 -1.61
C VAL A 103 15.29 -6.06 -1.31
N ARG A 104 14.03 -6.40 -1.59
CA ARG A 104 13.46 -7.70 -1.24
C ARG A 104 12.60 -8.26 -2.37
N PRO A 105 12.59 -9.58 -2.58
CA PRO A 105 11.72 -10.20 -3.57
C PRO A 105 10.25 -9.89 -3.27
N ALA A 106 9.44 -9.77 -4.32
CA ALA A 106 8.01 -9.66 -4.12
C ALA A 106 7.48 -10.97 -3.53
N PRO A 107 6.60 -10.92 -2.50
CA PRO A 107 5.88 -12.11 -2.07
C PRO A 107 4.98 -12.62 -3.19
N ALA A 108 4.55 -13.88 -3.11
CA ALA A 108 3.65 -14.48 -4.09
C ALA A 108 2.38 -13.62 -4.27
N LEU A 109 2.10 -13.26 -5.53
CA LEU A 109 0.96 -12.42 -5.86
C LEU A 109 -0.34 -13.22 -5.80
N GLN A 110 -1.32 -12.65 -5.12
CA GLN A 110 -2.68 -13.16 -5.06
C GLN A 110 -3.61 -12.39 -6.01
N THR A 111 -4.59 -13.08 -6.56
CA THR A 111 -5.53 -12.52 -7.54
C THR A 111 -6.92 -12.20 -6.95
N ALA A 112 -7.18 -12.52 -5.69
CA ALA A 112 -8.44 -12.26 -4.99
C ALA A 112 -8.20 -12.09 -3.48
N VAL A 113 -9.22 -11.64 -2.74
CA VAL A 113 -9.20 -11.59 -1.27
C VAL A 113 -10.50 -12.13 -0.68
N SER A 114 -10.39 -12.76 0.48
CA SER A 114 -11.49 -12.90 1.44
C SER A 114 -11.32 -11.88 2.57
N LEU A 115 -12.44 -11.31 3.01
CA LEU A 115 -12.49 -10.21 3.98
C LEU A 115 -13.02 -10.67 5.33
N TRP A 116 -12.58 -9.98 6.38
CA TRP A 116 -13.13 -10.11 7.73
C TRP A 116 -13.15 -8.73 8.39
N THR A 117 -14.22 -8.41 9.11
CA THR A 117 -14.36 -7.13 9.78
C THR A 117 -13.51 -7.10 11.05
N ALA A 118 -12.60 -6.13 11.15
CA ALA A 118 -11.81 -5.93 12.36
C ALA A 118 -12.71 -5.55 13.54
N PRO A 119 -12.50 -6.12 14.75
CA PRO A 119 -13.28 -5.77 15.93
C PRO A 119 -13.00 -4.35 16.43
N ASN A 120 -11.81 -3.82 16.11
CA ASN A 120 -11.39 -2.46 16.43
C ASN A 120 -10.36 -1.97 15.40
N ASP A 121 -10.25 -0.65 15.24
CA ASP A 121 -9.15 -0.03 14.50
C ASP A 121 -7.90 0.02 15.40
N PRO A 122 -6.79 -0.65 15.04
CA PRO A 122 -5.58 -0.65 15.85
C PRO A 122 -4.63 0.51 15.52
N ARG A 123 -4.98 1.36 14.54
CA ARG A 123 -4.10 2.43 14.03
C ARG A 123 -4.01 3.58 15.02
N ARG A 124 -2.81 4.14 15.15
CA ARG A 124 -2.52 5.34 15.94
C ARG A 124 -2.13 6.52 15.06
N THR A 125 -1.61 6.27 13.85
CA THR A 125 -1.21 7.30 12.90
C THR A 125 -1.78 6.98 11.51
N PRO A 126 -3.12 6.93 11.38
CA PRO A 126 -3.78 6.36 10.20
C PRO A 126 -3.47 7.09 8.88
N ALA A 127 -3.04 8.36 8.93
CA ALA A 127 -2.68 9.15 7.75
C ALA A 127 -1.26 8.86 7.22
N VAL A 128 -0.39 8.22 8.02
CA VAL A 128 1.02 7.99 7.66
C VAL A 128 1.25 6.50 7.44
N LYS A 129 1.80 6.15 6.28
CA LYS A 129 2.23 4.78 6.02
C LYS A 129 3.54 4.53 6.78
N GLY A 130 3.56 3.57 7.70
CA GLY A 130 4.76 3.21 8.46
C GLY A 130 4.45 2.80 9.90
N PRO A 131 4.06 3.76 10.77
CA PRO A 131 3.94 3.55 12.22
C PRO A 131 3.06 2.37 12.60
N ASP A 132 1.94 2.24 11.91
CA ASP A 132 0.95 1.20 12.22
C ASP A 132 1.22 -0.15 11.53
N ILE A 133 2.28 -0.30 10.71
CA ILE A 133 2.56 -1.55 9.99
C ILE A 133 2.63 -2.78 10.92
N PRO A 134 3.29 -2.74 12.09
CA PRO A 134 3.29 -3.88 13.01
C PRO A 134 1.90 -4.23 13.52
N ALA A 135 1.09 -3.22 13.87
CA ALA A 135 -0.28 -3.42 14.36
C ALA A 135 -1.21 -3.97 13.27
N LEU A 136 -1.12 -3.41 12.06
CA LEU A 136 -1.87 -3.87 10.87
C LEU A 136 -1.44 -5.28 10.44
N SER A 137 -0.16 -5.63 10.61
CA SER A 137 0.32 -6.99 10.34
C SER A 137 -0.29 -8.01 11.31
N ARG A 138 -0.38 -7.68 12.61
CA ARG A 138 -1.09 -8.51 13.60
C ARG A 138 -2.58 -8.61 13.29
N LEU A 139 -3.21 -7.51 12.88
CA LEU A 139 -4.63 -7.52 12.49
C LEU A 139 -4.88 -8.45 11.30
N ARG A 140 -4.02 -8.42 10.28
CA ARG A 140 -4.10 -9.34 9.14
C ARG A 140 -3.90 -10.80 9.55
N GLN A 141 -3.02 -11.10 10.51
CA GLN A 141 -2.88 -12.45 11.06
C GLN A 141 -4.15 -12.92 11.79
N ASN A 142 -4.86 -12.01 12.47
CA ASN A 142 -6.14 -12.34 13.10
C ASN A 142 -7.22 -12.63 12.05
N ALA A 143 -7.28 -11.85 10.96
CA ALA A 143 -8.15 -12.18 9.83
C ALA A 143 -7.87 -13.58 9.26
N GLN A 144 -6.59 -13.95 9.13
CA GLN A 144 -6.18 -15.30 8.69
C GLN A 144 -6.66 -16.40 9.64
N LYS A 145 -6.56 -16.18 10.95
CA LYS A 145 -7.10 -17.12 11.95
C LYS A 145 -8.63 -17.24 11.86
N ALA A 146 -9.32 -16.19 11.43
CA ALA A 146 -10.76 -16.18 11.18
C ALA A 146 -11.16 -16.71 9.78
N GLY A 147 -10.20 -17.18 8.97
CA GLY A 147 -10.47 -17.72 7.63
C GLY A 147 -10.47 -16.68 6.49
N ALA A 148 -10.10 -15.43 6.76
CA ALA A 148 -9.98 -14.35 5.79
C ALA A 148 -8.52 -14.00 5.43
N THR A 149 -8.29 -13.35 4.30
CA THR A 149 -6.93 -12.94 3.88
C THR A 149 -6.60 -11.48 4.19
N GLU A 150 -7.61 -10.67 4.45
CA GLU A 150 -7.52 -9.23 4.69
C GLU A 150 -8.54 -8.80 5.74
N ALA A 151 -8.16 -7.84 6.59
CA ALA A 151 -9.07 -7.25 7.57
C ALA A 151 -9.62 -5.93 7.04
N VAL A 152 -10.91 -5.68 7.25
CA VAL A 152 -11.58 -4.40 6.97
C VAL A 152 -11.60 -3.57 8.24
N ILE A 153 -11.07 -2.35 8.16
CA ILE A 153 -11.01 -1.40 9.26
C ILE A 153 -12.24 -0.50 9.17
N LEU A 154 -12.97 -0.42 10.27
CA LEU A 154 -14.10 0.48 10.45
C LEU A 154 -13.70 1.68 11.30
N GLY A 155 -14.20 2.85 10.93
CA GLY A 155 -14.11 4.08 11.72
C GLY A 155 -15.37 4.29 12.56
N GLU A 156 -15.62 5.55 12.91
CA GLU A 156 -16.80 5.95 13.64
C GLU A 156 -18.10 5.50 12.95
N ASN A 157 -19.09 5.15 13.75
CA ASN A 157 -20.41 4.69 13.32
C ASN A 157 -20.37 3.47 12.37
N GLY A 158 -19.30 2.67 12.41
CA GLY A 158 -19.13 1.46 11.61
C GLY A 158 -18.81 1.71 10.13
N THR A 159 -18.36 2.91 9.79
CA THR A 159 -18.04 3.29 8.39
C THR A 159 -16.77 2.58 7.93
N ILE A 160 -16.77 2.00 6.74
CA ILE A 160 -15.59 1.39 6.11
C ILE A 160 -14.55 2.48 5.81
N VAL A 161 -13.34 2.29 6.32
CA VAL A 161 -12.22 3.22 6.10
C VAL A 161 -11.21 2.66 5.10
N ASP A 162 -10.66 1.48 5.38
CA ASP A 162 -9.60 0.85 4.59
C ASP A 162 -9.54 -0.66 4.90
N GLY A 163 -8.65 -1.39 4.24
CA GLY A 163 -8.18 -2.69 4.70
C GLY A 163 -6.88 -2.58 5.51
N ALA A 164 -6.42 -3.68 6.13
CA ALA A 164 -5.16 -3.63 6.89
C ALA A 164 -3.94 -3.39 5.99
N THR A 165 -3.97 -3.85 4.73
CA THR A 165 -2.88 -3.63 3.76
C THR A 165 -3.35 -3.03 2.43
N THR A 166 -4.62 -2.66 2.33
CA THR A 166 -5.30 -2.33 1.08
C THR A 166 -6.18 -1.11 1.24
N ALA A 167 -6.39 -0.41 0.13
CA ALA A 167 -7.55 0.47 0.00
C ALA A 167 -8.73 -0.25 -0.61
N LEU A 168 -9.93 0.19 -0.25
CA LEU A 168 -11.18 -0.41 -0.70
C LEU A 168 -11.88 0.52 -1.70
N LEU A 169 -12.36 -0.05 -2.80
CA LEU A 169 -13.18 0.60 -3.82
C LEU A 169 -14.28 -0.37 -4.22
N TRP A 170 -15.50 0.10 -4.48
CA TRP A 170 -16.58 -0.79 -4.91
C TRP A 170 -17.32 -0.25 -6.12
N TRP A 171 -18.03 -1.15 -6.79
CA TRP A 171 -18.89 -0.83 -7.91
C TRP A 171 -20.36 -1.02 -7.53
N ARG A 172 -21.16 -0.04 -7.92
CA ARG A 172 -22.63 -0.10 -7.84
C ARG A 172 -23.19 0.58 -9.07
N SER A 173 -24.04 -0.12 -9.83
CA SER A 173 -24.73 0.41 -11.02
C SER A 173 -23.82 1.14 -12.02
N GLY A 174 -22.62 0.62 -12.27
CA GLY A 174 -21.65 1.19 -13.23
C GLY A 174 -20.79 2.35 -12.69
N THR A 175 -20.99 2.76 -11.44
CA THR A 175 -20.20 3.81 -10.77
C THR A 175 -19.09 3.18 -9.93
N LEU A 176 -17.87 3.73 -10.02
CA LEU A 176 -16.75 3.40 -9.13
C LEU A 176 -16.84 4.29 -7.89
N ILE A 177 -17.02 3.67 -6.73
CA ILE A 177 -17.22 4.35 -5.45
C ILE A 177 -16.01 4.13 -4.55
N ALA A 178 -15.58 5.18 -3.87
CA ALA A 178 -14.55 5.13 -2.82
C ALA A 178 -15.14 5.55 -1.47
N PRO A 179 -14.52 5.16 -0.34
CA PRO A 179 -14.81 5.80 0.94
C PRO A 179 -14.58 7.31 0.85
N THR A 180 -15.37 8.10 1.56
CA THR A 180 -15.24 9.58 1.55
C THR A 180 -13.83 10.04 1.94
N SER A 181 -13.37 11.12 1.30
CA SER A 181 -12.00 11.62 1.44
C SER A 181 -11.68 12.19 2.83
N ASP A 182 -12.70 12.49 3.63
CA ASP A 182 -12.59 12.99 5.00
C ASP A 182 -12.26 11.90 6.04
N LEU A 183 -12.39 10.60 5.69
CA LEU A 183 -11.95 9.52 6.57
C LEU A 183 -10.42 9.43 6.57
N THR A 184 -9.80 9.67 7.72
CA THR A 184 -8.35 9.63 7.91
C THR A 184 -7.80 8.23 7.62
N ARG A 185 -6.97 8.14 6.57
CA ARG A 185 -6.28 6.91 6.13
C ARG A 185 -5.05 7.25 5.31
N VAL A 186 -4.24 6.24 5.01
CA VAL A 186 -3.08 6.40 4.13
C VAL A 186 -3.59 6.83 2.75
N ALA A 187 -2.96 7.86 2.18
CA ALA A 187 -3.18 8.24 0.78
C ALA A 187 -2.69 7.10 -0.15
N SER A 188 -3.58 6.16 -0.47
CA SER A 188 -3.26 5.00 -1.30
C SER A 188 -2.93 5.42 -2.73
N VAL A 189 -1.68 5.21 -3.14
CA VAL A 189 -1.22 5.49 -4.51
C VAL A 189 -2.06 4.70 -5.51
N THR A 190 -2.30 3.41 -5.27
CA THR A 190 -3.06 2.55 -6.18
C THR A 190 -4.51 2.98 -6.33
N ALA A 191 -5.19 3.31 -5.22
CA ALA A 191 -6.58 3.79 -5.29
C ALA A 191 -6.66 5.15 -6.03
N ARG A 192 -5.72 6.06 -5.75
CA ARG A 192 -5.60 7.34 -6.47
C ARG A 192 -5.41 7.12 -7.97
N THR A 193 -4.50 6.22 -8.37
CA THR A 193 -4.26 5.88 -9.78
C THR A 193 -5.51 5.32 -10.46
N ILE A 194 -6.24 4.41 -9.81
CA ILE A 194 -7.47 3.84 -10.35
C ILE A 194 -8.54 4.94 -10.54
N ARG A 195 -8.73 5.82 -9.56
CA ARG A 195 -9.71 6.92 -9.65
C ARG A 195 -9.35 7.95 -10.73
N MET A 196 -8.08 8.31 -10.89
CA MET A 196 -7.64 9.19 -11.98
C MET A 196 -7.89 8.55 -13.35
N LEU A 197 -7.59 7.26 -13.48
CA LEU A 197 -7.89 6.50 -14.69
C LEU A 197 -9.40 6.44 -14.97
N ALA A 198 -10.25 6.34 -13.93
CA ALA A 198 -11.71 6.39 -14.06
C ALA A 198 -12.16 7.71 -14.68
N GLY A 199 -11.68 8.83 -14.16
CA GLY A 199 -11.98 10.15 -14.68
C GLY A 199 -11.54 10.32 -16.15
N ALA A 200 -10.32 9.86 -16.48
CA ALA A 200 -9.80 9.92 -17.84
C ALA A 200 -10.61 9.07 -18.85
N LEU A 201 -11.29 8.02 -18.38
CA LEU A 201 -12.12 7.14 -19.20
C LEU A 201 -13.61 7.54 -19.21
N GLY A 202 -13.99 8.62 -18.53
CA GLY A 202 -15.39 9.01 -18.37
C GLY A 202 -16.21 8.01 -17.53
N THR A 203 -15.56 7.17 -16.72
CA THR A 203 -16.25 6.28 -15.79
C THR A 203 -16.78 7.11 -14.61
N PRO A 204 -18.09 7.04 -14.30
CA PRO A 204 -18.65 7.75 -13.15
C PRO A 204 -17.93 7.37 -11.85
N GLY A 205 -17.51 8.39 -11.11
CA GLY A 205 -16.87 8.25 -9.80
C GLY A 205 -17.73 8.89 -8.72
N SER A 206 -17.84 8.24 -7.55
CA SER A 206 -18.50 8.80 -6.37
C SER A 206 -17.71 8.50 -5.10
N GLU A 207 -18.10 9.17 -4.02
CA GLU A 207 -17.65 8.88 -2.67
C GLU A 207 -18.84 8.64 -1.74
N GLU A 208 -18.71 7.71 -0.80
CA GLU A 208 -19.80 7.32 0.10
C GLU A 208 -19.25 6.85 1.45
N ARG A 209 -19.96 7.17 2.54
CA ARG A 209 -19.75 6.55 3.85
C ARG A 209 -20.62 5.30 3.92
N ALA A 210 -20.03 4.15 3.63
CA ALA A 210 -20.70 2.85 3.65
C ALA A 210 -20.33 2.07 4.91
N ARG A 211 -21.30 1.38 5.51
CA ARG A 211 -21.10 0.27 6.45
C ARG A 211 -20.97 -1.04 5.68
N PRO A 212 -20.44 -2.12 6.30
CA PRO A 212 -20.42 -3.43 5.66
C PRO A 212 -21.78 -3.87 5.10
N SER A 213 -22.88 -3.66 5.83
CA SER A 213 -24.24 -3.99 5.37
C SER A 213 -24.66 -3.28 4.08
N ASP A 214 -24.12 -2.07 3.83
CA ASP A 214 -24.49 -1.28 2.66
C ASP A 214 -23.80 -1.81 1.38
N LEU A 215 -22.83 -2.71 1.52
CA LEU A 215 -22.12 -3.35 0.42
C LEU A 215 -22.73 -4.68 -0.01
N ASP A 216 -23.90 -5.05 0.51
CA ASP A 216 -24.65 -6.21 -0.01
C ASP A 216 -24.97 -6.02 -1.50
N GLY A 217 -24.63 -7.03 -2.31
CA GLY A 217 -24.73 -6.98 -3.76
C GLY A 217 -23.73 -6.04 -4.47
N ALA A 218 -22.76 -5.45 -3.76
CA ALA A 218 -21.71 -4.64 -4.39
C ALA A 218 -20.53 -5.52 -4.86
N GLU A 219 -19.92 -5.15 -5.98
CA GLU A 219 -18.61 -5.71 -6.36
C GLU A 219 -17.53 -4.90 -5.66
N LEU A 220 -16.81 -5.51 -4.71
CA LEU A 220 -15.80 -4.84 -3.89
C LEU A 220 -14.39 -5.23 -4.33
N TRP A 221 -13.50 -4.24 -4.46
CA TRP A 221 -12.09 -4.39 -4.80
C TRP A 221 -11.21 -3.94 -3.64
N ALA A 222 -10.25 -4.78 -3.26
CA ALA A 222 -9.13 -4.45 -2.39
C ALA A 222 -7.89 -4.16 -3.24
N VAL A 223 -7.33 -2.96 -3.11
CA VAL A 223 -6.28 -2.46 -4.00
C VAL A 223 -5.04 -2.04 -3.23
N ASN A 224 -3.85 -2.42 -3.71
CA ASN A 224 -2.57 -1.95 -3.17
C ASN A 224 -1.44 -2.05 -4.20
N ALA A 225 -0.28 -1.48 -3.87
CA ALA A 225 0.84 -1.38 -4.79
C ALA A 225 1.44 -2.74 -5.17
N LEU A 226 1.35 -3.72 -4.27
CA LEU A 226 1.82 -5.09 -4.49
C LEU A 226 0.92 -5.82 -5.48
N HIS A 227 -0.37 -5.95 -5.18
CA HIS A 227 -1.27 -6.80 -5.96
C HIS A 227 -2.02 -6.09 -7.08
N GLY A 228 -2.00 -4.75 -7.11
CA GLY A 228 -2.91 -4.00 -7.96
C GLY A 228 -4.35 -4.18 -7.49
N ILE A 229 -5.22 -4.68 -8.35
CA ILE A 229 -6.65 -4.89 -8.05
C ILE A 229 -6.91 -6.37 -7.71
N ARG A 230 -7.46 -6.63 -6.52
CA ARG A 230 -8.02 -7.93 -6.13
C ARG A 230 -9.51 -7.79 -5.82
N PRO A 231 -10.41 -8.50 -6.51
CA PRO A 231 -11.81 -8.56 -6.09
C PRO A 231 -11.91 -9.29 -4.74
N ALA A 232 -12.81 -8.81 -3.90
CA ALA A 232 -13.24 -9.51 -2.70
C ALA A 232 -14.27 -10.57 -3.10
N THR A 233 -13.98 -11.84 -2.81
CA THR A 233 -14.81 -12.98 -3.20
C THR A 233 -15.72 -13.47 -2.07
N SER A 234 -15.41 -13.09 -0.83
CA SER A 234 -16.20 -13.44 0.35
C SER A 234 -15.91 -12.47 1.50
N TRP A 235 -16.85 -12.39 2.43
CA TRP A 235 -16.72 -11.65 3.68
C TRP A 235 -17.23 -12.50 4.84
N ILE A 236 -16.34 -12.84 5.78
CA ILE A 236 -16.67 -13.65 6.96
C ILE A 236 -17.66 -12.89 7.82
N ASP A 237 -18.82 -13.51 8.07
CA ASP A 237 -19.96 -12.93 8.82
C ASP A 237 -20.38 -11.53 8.33
N GLY A 238 -20.15 -11.27 7.04
CA GLY A 238 -20.37 -9.98 6.39
C GLY A 238 -21.47 -10.01 5.33
N PRO A 239 -21.58 -8.93 4.53
CA PRO A 239 -22.54 -8.86 3.42
C PRO A 239 -22.25 -9.93 2.35
N GLN A 240 -23.29 -10.26 1.57
CA GLN A 240 -23.12 -11.05 0.36
C GLN A 240 -22.68 -10.14 -0.78
N LEU A 241 -21.40 -10.20 -1.12
CA LEU A 241 -20.84 -9.41 -2.22
C LEU A 241 -21.29 -9.97 -3.57
N ALA A 242 -21.46 -9.09 -4.55
CA ALA A 242 -21.66 -9.53 -5.92
C ALA A 242 -20.38 -10.16 -6.48
N ALA A 243 -20.54 -11.18 -7.32
CA ALA A 243 -19.43 -11.73 -8.10
C ALA A 243 -18.81 -10.62 -8.97
N PRO A 244 -17.47 -10.59 -9.12
CA PRO A 244 -16.84 -9.56 -9.91
C PRO A 244 -17.21 -9.68 -11.39
N ASP A 245 -17.52 -8.56 -12.02
CA ASP A 245 -17.69 -8.48 -13.47
C ASP A 245 -16.34 -8.80 -14.15
N ALA A 246 -16.25 -9.99 -14.75
CA ALA A 246 -15.01 -10.50 -15.31
C ALA A 246 -14.44 -9.60 -16.41
N ALA A 247 -15.28 -9.00 -17.26
CA ALA A 247 -14.86 -8.12 -18.34
C ALA A 247 -14.29 -6.82 -17.78
N ARG A 248 -14.97 -6.23 -16.79
CA ARG A 248 -14.53 -5.03 -16.06
C ARG A 248 -13.22 -5.29 -15.35
N LEU A 249 -13.15 -6.30 -14.49
CA LEU A 249 -11.96 -6.63 -13.72
C LEU A 249 -10.74 -6.83 -14.63
N SER A 250 -10.92 -7.58 -15.72
CA SER A 250 -9.88 -7.85 -16.71
C SER A 250 -9.41 -6.57 -17.41
N ALA A 251 -10.35 -5.71 -17.84
CA ALA A 251 -10.02 -4.44 -18.48
C ALA A 251 -9.27 -3.48 -17.54
N TRP A 252 -9.71 -3.35 -16.29
CA TRP A 252 -9.09 -2.47 -15.31
C TRP A 252 -7.70 -2.94 -14.88
N ARG A 253 -7.48 -4.26 -14.74
CA ARG A 253 -6.15 -4.82 -14.51
C ARG A 253 -5.20 -4.53 -15.66
N ARG A 254 -5.62 -4.75 -16.91
CA ARG A 254 -4.80 -4.44 -18.09
C ARG A 254 -4.41 -2.96 -18.14
N ARG A 255 -5.35 -2.06 -17.88
CA ARG A 255 -5.06 -0.62 -17.88
C ARG A 255 -4.10 -0.22 -16.77
N LEU A 256 -4.27 -0.76 -15.57
CA LEU A 256 -3.35 -0.50 -14.46
C LEU A 256 -1.94 -1.03 -14.78
N GLU A 257 -1.85 -2.20 -15.41
CA GLU A 257 -0.57 -2.79 -15.82
C GLU A 257 0.13 -1.98 -16.91
N ALA A 258 -0.62 -1.42 -17.86
CA ALA A 258 -0.09 -0.55 -18.92
C ALA A 258 0.55 0.75 -18.39
N LEU A 259 0.28 1.13 -17.14
CA LEU A 259 0.89 2.31 -16.50
C LEU A 259 2.33 2.08 -16.02
N ARG A 260 2.85 0.85 -16.10
CA ARG A 260 4.23 0.57 -15.72
C ARG A 260 5.22 1.31 -16.58
N ARG A 261 6.17 1.99 -15.94
CA ARG A 261 7.31 2.64 -16.59
C ARG A 261 8.60 1.95 -16.15
N PRO A 262 9.63 1.90 -17.01
CA PRO A 262 10.97 1.52 -16.58
C PRO A 262 11.37 2.33 -15.34
N LEU A 263 12.07 1.68 -14.42
CA LEU A 263 12.81 2.39 -13.38
C LEU A 263 13.80 3.36 -14.05
N PRO A 264 14.09 4.52 -13.43
CA PRO A 264 15.12 5.42 -13.95
C PRO A 264 16.47 4.69 -14.02
N SER A 265 17.26 5.10 -15.01
CA SER A 265 18.64 4.62 -15.25
C SER A 265 19.54 4.98 -14.09
#